data_AF-A0A7Y5NI57-F1
#
_entry.id   AF-A0A7Y5NI57-F1
#
_cell.length_a   1.000
_cell.length_b   1.000
_cell.length_c   1.000
_cell.angle_alpha   90.00
_cell.angle_beta   90.00
_cell.angle_gamma   90.00
#
_symmetry.space_group_name_H-M   'P 1'
#
loop_
_entity.id
_entity.type
_entity.pdbx_description
1 polymer ?
#
loop_
_entity_poly.entity_id
_entity_poly.type
_entity_poly.pdbx_seq_one_letter_code
_entity_poly.pdbx_strand_id
1 'polypeptide(L)'
;AGYAGRLEEGARASLAEAHRRLRALPGVGVWTCAEVSQRALGDPDSVSFGDYHVAKDIGWALTGAPVDDDGLAELLEPYRGHRFRVQQLLGMAGQRRPRRGPRMAPRTHLPTRTR
;
A
#
# COMPACT_ATOMS: atom_id res chain seq x y z
N ALA A 1 16.24 -12.67 -16.15
CA ALA A 1 17.15 -13.14 -15.07
C ALA A 1 18.23 -12.12 -14.65
N GLY A 2 18.48 -11.01 -15.36
CA GLY A 2 19.68 -10.17 -15.14
C GLY A 2 19.73 -9.23 -13.93
N TYR A 3 18.69 -9.18 -13.09
CA TYR A 3 18.64 -8.25 -11.94
C TYR A 3 18.70 -8.96 -10.57
N ALA A 4 18.57 -10.29 -10.52
CA ALA A 4 18.39 -11.03 -9.27
C ALA A 4 19.52 -10.80 -8.26
N GLY A 5 20.79 -10.97 -8.65
CA GLY A 5 21.93 -10.75 -7.75
C GLY A 5 22.00 -9.32 -7.19
N ARG A 6 21.70 -8.31 -8.02
CA ARG A 6 21.67 -6.90 -7.58
C ARG A 6 20.54 -6.60 -6.60
N LEU A 7 19.41 -7.30 -6.72
CA LEU A 7 18.30 -7.19 -5.78
C LEU A 7 18.63 -7.84 -4.44
N GLU A 8 19.29 -9.00 -4.45
CA GLU A 8 19.79 -9.66 -3.24
C GLU A 8 20.78 -8.77 -2.47
N GLU A 9 21.71 -8.11 -3.17
CA GLU A 9 22.58 -7.10 -2.56
C GLU A 9 21.78 -5.93 -1.98
N GLY A 10 20.76 -5.47 -2.70
CA GLY A 10 19.88 -4.38 -2.26
C GLY A 10 19.12 -4.71 -0.97
N ALA A 11 18.76 -5.97 -0.75
CA ALA A 11 18.07 -6.41 0.46
C ALA A 11 18.91 -6.29 1.74
N ARG A 12 20.25 -6.22 1.59
CA ARG A 12 21.20 -6.05 2.70
C ARG A 12 21.68 -4.60 2.87
N ALA A 13 21.26 -3.71 1.97
CA ALA A 13 21.64 -2.30 2.00
C ALA A 13 20.75 -1.49 2.95
N SER A 14 21.10 -0.22 3.17
CA SER A 14 20.18 0.72 3.83
C SER A 14 18.86 0.85 3.05
N LEU A 15 17.75 1.15 3.74
CA LEU A 15 16.45 1.35 3.10
C LEU A 15 16.48 2.40 1.98
N ALA A 16 17.23 3.49 2.18
CA ALA A 16 17.39 4.53 1.17
C ALA A 16 18.10 4.02 -0.11
N GLU A 17 19.12 3.17 0.04
CA GLU A 17 19.81 2.54 -1.08
C GLU A 17 18.91 1.51 -1.77
N ALA A 18 18.22 0.68 -0.99
CA ALA A 18 17.28 -0.32 -1.51
C ALA A 18 16.16 0.34 -2.33
N HIS A 19 15.57 1.44 -1.84
CA HIS A 19 14.58 2.23 -2.57
C HIS A 19 15.12 2.78 -3.89
N ARG A 20 16.36 3.28 -3.90
CA ARG A 20 17.00 3.79 -5.12
C ARG A 20 17.19 2.67 -6.15
N ARG A 21 17.68 1.51 -5.71
CA ARG A 21 17.91 0.35 -6.57
C ARG A 21 16.61 -0.24 -7.11
N LEU A 22 15.58 -0.38 -6.28
CA LEU A 22 14.26 -0.88 -6.69
C LEU A 22 13.65 0.02 -7.78
N ARG A 23 13.62 1.34 -7.56
CA ARG A 23 13.05 2.30 -8.53
C ARG A 23 13.89 2.50 -9.80
N ALA A 24 15.12 1.99 -9.85
CA ALA A 24 15.91 1.95 -11.08
C ALA A 24 15.47 0.84 -12.05
N LEU A 25 14.64 -0.10 -11.59
CA LEU A 25 14.08 -1.15 -12.46
C LEU A 25 12.94 -0.59 -13.33
N PRO A 26 12.94 -0.87 -14.64
CA PRO A 26 11.82 -0.48 -15.51
C PRO A 26 10.49 -1.03 -15.00
N GLY A 27 9.49 -0.15 -14.86
CA GLY A 27 8.15 -0.50 -14.38
C GLY A 27 7.98 -0.50 -12.85
N VAL A 28 9.04 -0.25 -12.07
CA VAL A 28 8.95 -0.15 -10.60
C VAL A 28 8.82 1.32 -10.18
N GLY A 29 7.57 1.72 -9.90
CA GLY A 29 7.23 3.04 -9.38
C GLY A 29 7.27 3.13 -7.85
N VAL A 30 6.81 4.25 -7.31
CA VAL A 30 6.72 4.51 -5.85
C VAL A 30 5.88 3.45 -5.16
N TRP A 31 4.70 3.14 -5.70
CA TRP A 31 3.79 2.11 -5.15
C TRP A 31 4.46 0.74 -5.03
N THR A 32 5.02 0.21 -6.12
CA THR A 32 5.67 -1.11 -6.12
C THR A 32 6.87 -1.14 -5.18
N CYS A 33 7.66 -0.06 -5.17
CA CYS A 33 8.80 0.06 -4.26
C CYS A 33 8.35 0.01 -2.79
N ALA A 34 7.27 0.71 -2.44
CA ALA A 34 6.71 0.71 -1.10
C ALA A 34 6.23 -0.71 -0.71
N GLU A 35 5.40 -1.34 -1.54
CA GLU A 35 4.86 -2.69 -1.26
C GLU A 35 5.96 -3.74 -1.01
N VAL A 36 7.04 -3.69 -1.79
CA VAL A 36 8.22 -4.55 -1.60
C VAL A 36 8.94 -4.19 -0.30
N SER A 37 9.20 -2.91 -0.05
CA SER A 37 10.01 -2.47 1.08
C SER A 37 9.33 -2.75 2.42
N GLN A 38 8.01 -2.63 2.47
CA GLN A 38 7.20 -3.00 3.64
C GLN A 38 7.33 -4.48 4.01
N ARG A 39 7.23 -5.38 3.02
CA ARG A 39 7.14 -6.84 3.24
C ARG A 39 8.50 -7.51 3.29
N ALA A 40 9.42 -7.12 2.43
CA ALA A 40 10.71 -7.76 2.27
C ALA A 40 11.82 -7.08 3.09
N LEU A 41 11.73 -5.75 3.28
CA LEU A 41 12.77 -4.97 3.95
C LEU A 41 12.35 -4.43 5.32
N GLY A 42 11.08 -4.58 5.68
CA GLY A 42 10.52 -4.12 6.95
C GLY A 42 10.47 -2.60 7.09
N ASP A 43 10.42 -1.85 5.99
CA ASP A 43 10.38 -0.38 6.03
C ASP A 43 9.07 0.11 6.70
N PRO A 44 9.15 0.72 7.90
CA PRO A 44 7.97 1.18 8.64
C PRO A 44 7.37 2.48 8.11
N ASP A 45 8.01 3.14 7.15
CA ASP A 45 7.67 4.48 6.68
C ASP A 45 7.31 4.56 5.19
N SER A 46 7.40 3.44 4.47
CA SER A 46 7.13 3.37 3.03
C SER A 46 5.63 3.26 2.76
N VAL A 47 4.92 4.39 2.65
CA VAL A 47 3.47 4.42 2.37
C VAL A 47 3.18 4.01 0.92
N SER A 48 2.11 3.26 0.70
CA SER A 48 1.67 2.81 -0.64
C SER A 48 0.97 3.92 -1.43
N PHE A 49 1.62 5.06 -1.63
CA PHE A 49 1.10 6.14 -2.47
C PHE A 49 0.82 5.63 -3.89
N GLY A 50 -0.26 6.13 -4.50
CA GLY A 50 -0.77 5.68 -5.80
C GLY A 50 -1.67 4.44 -5.71
N ASP A 51 -1.86 3.86 -4.52
CA ASP A 51 -2.83 2.79 -4.33
C ASP A 51 -4.26 3.32 -4.44
N TYR A 52 -5.11 2.56 -5.13
CA TYR A 52 -6.49 2.98 -5.42
C TYR A 52 -7.36 3.20 -4.16
N HIS A 53 -7.04 2.52 -3.06
CA HIS A 53 -7.81 2.52 -1.83
C HIS A 53 -7.14 3.28 -0.68
N VAL A 54 -5.81 3.21 -0.56
CA VAL A 54 -5.09 3.64 0.65
C VAL A 54 -5.42 5.08 1.06
N ALA A 55 -5.25 6.07 0.18
CA ALA A 55 -5.52 7.48 0.52
C ALA A 55 -6.96 7.71 0.98
N LYS A 56 -7.92 7.14 0.25
CA LYS A 56 -9.35 7.28 0.54
C LYS A 56 -9.75 6.59 1.84
N ASP A 57 -9.20 5.41 2.12
CA ASP A 57 -9.56 4.63 3.31
C ASP A 57 -8.88 5.19 4.56
N ILE A 58 -7.60 5.61 4.48
CA ILE A 58 -6.90 6.26 5.59
C ILE A 58 -7.47 7.64 5.87
N GLY A 59 -7.71 8.46 4.83
CA GLY A 59 -8.38 9.74 4.98
C GLY A 59 -9.70 9.58 5.70
N TRP A 60 -10.54 8.64 5.24
CA TRP A 60 -11.81 8.35 5.91
C TRP A 60 -11.63 7.93 7.37
N ALA A 61 -10.65 7.08 7.66
CA ALA A 61 -10.40 6.60 9.02
C ALA A 61 -9.96 7.72 9.98
N LEU A 62 -9.19 8.70 9.51
CA LEU A 62 -8.63 9.77 10.34
C LEU A 62 -9.52 11.03 10.39
N THR A 63 -10.25 11.35 9.32
CA THR A 63 -10.97 12.62 9.19
C THR A 63 -12.48 12.45 8.94
N GLY A 64 -12.94 11.23 8.63
CA GLY A 64 -14.31 10.98 8.20
C GLY A 64 -14.61 11.37 6.75
N ALA A 65 -13.60 11.77 5.97
CA ALA A 65 -13.73 12.12 4.56
C ALA A 65 -12.59 11.51 3.72
N PRO A 66 -12.83 11.11 2.46
CA PRO A 66 -11.75 10.62 1.59
C PRO A 66 -10.79 11.75 1.22
N VAL A 67 -9.51 11.42 1.08
CA VAL A 67 -8.47 12.31 0.54
C VAL A 67 -7.77 11.67 -0.66
N ASP A 68 -7.00 12.46 -1.40
CA ASP A 68 -6.04 11.99 -2.41
C ASP A 68 -4.64 11.76 -1.79
N ASP A 69 -3.65 11.43 -2.62
CA ASP A 69 -2.30 11.10 -2.13
C ASP A 69 -1.59 12.30 -1.48
N ASP A 70 -1.84 13.53 -1.98
CA ASP A 70 -1.25 14.74 -1.40
C ASP A 70 -1.84 15.01 -0.02
N GLY A 71 -3.17 14.94 0.11
CA GLY A 71 -3.83 15.02 1.41
C GLY A 71 -3.42 13.88 2.36
N LEU A 72 -3.19 12.67 1.84
CA LEU A 72 -2.66 11.56 2.64
C LEU A 72 -1.25 11.87 3.16
N ALA A 73 -0.39 12.44 2.32
CA ALA A 73 0.97 12.80 2.71
C ALA A 73 0.97 13.83 3.86
N GLU A 74 0.11 14.83 3.80
CA GLU A 74 -0.09 15.81 4.87
C GLU A 74 -0.59 15.15 6.17
N LEU A 75 -1.62 14.30 6.08
CA LEU A 75 -2.19 13.62 7.24
C LEU A 75 -1.20 12.70 7.95
N LEU A 76 -0.30 12.07 7.18
CA LEU A 76 0.68 11.13 7.71
C LEU A 76 1.98 11.80 8.17
N GLU A 77 2.21 13.07 7.86
CA GLU A 77 3.45 13.78 8.22
C GLU A 77 3.80 13.70 9.72
N PRO A 78 2.85 13.84 10.68
CA PRO A 78 3.15 13.71 12.11
C PRO A 78 3.72 12.34 12.51
N TYR A 79 3.55 11.31 11.67
CA TYR A 79 4.00 9.95 11.90
C TYR A 79 5.24 9.58 11.10
N ARG A 80 5.99 10.57 10.59
CA ARG A 80 7.24 10.35 9.84
C ARG A 80 8.16 9.35 10.56
N GLY A 81 8.66 8.38 9.80
CA GLY A 81 9.39 7.21 10.31
C GLY A 81 8.50 5.99 10.59
N HIS A 82 7.18 6.17 10.67
CA HIS A 82 6.18 5.14 11.00
C HIS A 82 4.92 5.22 10.13
N ARG A 83 4.93 5.94 9.02
CA ARG A 83 3.72 6.22 8.24
C ARG A 83 3.06 4.95 7.68
N PHE A 84 3.84 3.96 7.26
CA PHE A 84 3.29 2.66 6.85
C PHE A 84 2.70 1.89 8.03
N ARG A 85 3.26 2.00 9.25
CA ARG A 85 2.64 1.38 10.44
C ARG A 85 1.25 1.93 10.69
N VAL A 86 1.04 3.24 10.51
CA VAL A 86 -0.30 3.85 10.61
C VAL A 86 -1.24 3.28 9.56
N GLN A 87 -0.82 3.25 8.29
CA GLN A 87 -1.57 2.60 7.20
C GLN A 87 -1.98 1.16 7.58
N GLN A 88 -1.02 0.36 8.07
CA GLN A 88 -1.25 -1.04 8.41
C GLN A 88 -2.20 -1.21 9.59
N LEU A 89 -2.03 -0.42 10.66
CA LEU A 89 -2.87 -0.48 11.86
C LEU A 89 -4.32 -0.06 11.56
N LEU A 90 -4.52 1.01 10.78
CA LEU A 90 -5.85 1.42 10.35
C LEU A 90 -6.51 0.36 9.46
N GLY A 91 -5.74 -0.27 8.57
CA GLY A 91 -6.19 -1.39 7.75
C GLY A 91 -6.63 -2.60 8.58
N MET A 92 -5.91 -2.92 9.66
CA MET A 92 -6.22 -3.99 10.61
C MET A 92 -7.43 -3.66 11.50
N ALA A 93 -7.58 -2.39 11.92
CA ALA A 93 -8.74 -1.93 12.68
C ALA A 93 -10.05 -2.01 11.88
N GLY A 94 -9.98 -2.20 10.56
CA GLY A 94 -11.14 -2.36 9.69
C GLY A 94 -11.88 -1.06 9.40
N GLN A 95 -11.31 0.09 9.80
CA GLN A 95 -11.89 1.40 9.54
C GLN A 95 -11.72 1.75 8.07
N ARG A 96 -12.81 1.59 7.30
CA ARG A 96 -12.83 1.84 5.85
C ARG A 96 -14.02 2.71 5.49
N ARG A 97 -13.90 3.42 4.37
CA ARG A 97 -15.02 4.20 3.83
C ARG A 97 -16.23 3.31 3.55
N PRO A 98 -17.47 3.79 3.76
CA PRO A 98 -18.68 3.06 3.44
C PRO A 98 -18.71 2.61 1.97
N ARG A 99 -19.12 1.37 1.74
CA ARG A 99 -19.34 0.85 0.38
C ARG A 99 -20.65 1.42 -0.16
N ARG A 100 -20.57 2.23 -1.21
CA ARG A 100 -21.75 2.88 -1.83
C ARG A 100 -22.25 2.19 -3.11
N GLY A 101 -21.58 1.14 -3.59
CA GLY A 101 -21.97 0.41 -4.81
C GLY A 101 -22.90 -0.78 -4.52
N PRO A 102 -23.81 -1.12 -5.46
CA PRO A 102 -24.64 -2.32 -5.35
C PRO A 102 -23.73 -3.56 -5.25
N ARG A 103 -24.17 -4.56 -4.48
CA ARG A 103 -23.46 -5.84 -4.41
C ARG A 103 -23.57 -6.50 -5.79
N MET A 104 -22.45 -7.06 -6.29
CA MET A 104 -22.48 -7.87 -7.51
C MET A 104 -23.48 -9.01 -7.31
N ALA A 105 -24.43 -9.16 -8.24
CA ALA A 105 -25.39 -10.24 -8.21
C ALA A 105 -24.67 -11.61 -8.27
N PRO A 106 -25.23 -12.66 -7.64
CA PRO A 106 -24.68 -14.01 -7.78
C PRO A 106 -24.51 -14.41 -9.24
N ARG A 107 -23.40 -15.07 -9.58
CA ARG A 107 -23.16 -15.57 -10.94
C ARG A 107 -24.11 -16.74 -11.19
N THR A 108 -25.08 -16.57 -12.09
CA THR A 108 -26.09 -17.60 -12.41
C THR A 108 -25.56 -18.75 -13.27
N HIS A 109 -24.38 -18.58 -13.89
CA HIS A 109 -23.74 -19.57 -14.77
C HIS A 109 -22.78 -20.52 -14.06
N LEU A 110 -22.52 -20.33 -12.76
CA LEU A 110 -21.71 -21.25 -11.98
C LEU A 110 -22.62 -22.25 -11.27
N PRO A 111 -22.26 -23.55 -11.21
CA PRO A 111 -23.01 -24.52 -10.45
C PRO A 111 -23.09 -24.05 -8.98
N THR A 112 -24.31 -23.81 -8.50
CA THR A 112 -24.55 -23.52 -7.10
C THR A 112 -24.75 -24.84 -6.38
N ARG A 113 -24.08 -25.04 -5.25
CA ARG A 113 -24.27 -26.24 -4.42
C ARG A 113 -25.63 -26.11 -3.73
N THR A 114 -26.68 -26.60 -4.37
CA THR A 114 -27.98 -26.82 -3.73
C THR A 114 -27.78 -27.82 -2.59
N ARG A 115 -28.23 -27.46 -1.40
CA ARG A 115 -28.30 -28.37 -0.24
C ARG A 115 -29.44 -29.35 -0.42
#